data_AF-A0A6A3UEV7-F1
#
_entry.id   AF-A0A6A3UEV7-F1
#
_cell.length_a   1.000
_cell.length_b   1.000
_cell.length_c   1.000
_cell.angle_alpha   90.00
_cell.angle_beta   90.00
_cell.angle_gamma   90.00
#
_symmetry.space_group_name_H-M   'P 1'
#
loop_
_entity.id
_entity.type
_entity.pdbx_description
1 polymer ?
#
loop_
_entity_poly.entity_id
_entity_poly.type
_entity_poly.pdbx_seq_one_letter_code
_entity_poly.pdbx_strand_id
1 'polypeptide(L)'
;MLATEACEGYLPSWLGTGSGVSLTDSDKSWSRAENHGHDIIEDINNYVAGWTDWNLALDTTGGPNWAENYVDAPILVDEKNGAEFYKQPMFYIMGHFSKFIPAGSKRIEFPKTTTLSNFHRCAFVTPDNRVVIQFMNRASSAVTVSVKQTDSKTFTLSIPAHSIQTVILPASTATKIL
;
A
#
# COMPACT_ATOMS: atom_id res chain seq x y z
N MET A 1 8.84 -1.76 -16.06
CA MET A 1 8.63 -3.09 -15.45
C MET A 1 7.19 -3.13 -14.90
N LEU A 2 6.59 -4.30 -14.73
CA LEU A 2 5.25 -4.47 -14.16
C LEU A 2 5.31 -5.60 -13.13
N ALA A 3 4.90 -5.34 -11.89
CA ALA A 3 4.68 -6.40 -10.90
C ALA A 3 3.31 -7.02 -11.17
N THR A 4 3.33 -8.26 -11.68
CA THR A 4 2.13 -8.92 -12.23
C THR A 4 1.37 -9.75 -11.21
N GLU A 5 1.97 -10.04 -10.06
CA GLU A 5 1.38 -10.85 -9.00
C GLU A 5 2.06 -10.54 -7.68
N ALA A 6 1.26 -10.47 -6.61
CA ALA A 6 1.71 -10.47 -5.23
C ALA A 6 0.60 -11.03 -4.33
N CYS A 7 1.01 -11.66 -3.23
CA CYS A 7 0.09 -12.16 -2.22
C CYS A 7 0.76 -12.20 -0.84
N GLU A 8 -0.06 -12.37 0.19
CA GLU A 8 0.37 -12.69 1.55
C GLU A 8 -0.18 -14.05 1.95
N GLY A 9 0.34 -14.65 3.02
CA GLY A 9 -0.15 -15.96 3.44
C GLY A 9 0.48 -17.15 2.70
N TYR A 10 1.58 -16.95 1.97
CA TYR A 10 2.25 -18.02 1.22
C TYR A 10 3.47 -18.62 1.96
N LEU A 11 3.92 -18.00 3.07
CA LEU A 11 5.07 -18.46 3.86
C LEU A 11 4.64 -19.12 5.16
N PRO A 12 5.40 -20.08 5.69
CA PRO A 12 5.18 -20.59 7.04
C PRO A 12 5.47 -19.50 8.09
N SER A 13 4.87 -19.62 9.27
CA SER A 13 4.88 -18.57 10.32
C SER A 13 6.27 -18.23 10.88
N TRP A 14 7.26 -19.11 10.69
CA TRP A 14 8.65 -18.87 11.10
C TRP A 14 9.47 -18.12 10.03
N LEU A 15 8.96 -17.96 8.80
CA LEU A 15 9.59 -17.21 7.70
C LEU A 15 8.84 -15.93 7.33
N GLY A 16 7.58 -15.79 7.74
CA GLY A 16 6.73 -14.67 7.34
C GLY A 16 5.46 -14.57 8.18
N THR A 17 4.39 -14.06 7.58
CA THR A 17 3.13 -13.80 8.27
C THR A 17 2.27 -15.06 8.51
N GLY A 18 2.81 -16.26 8.28
CA GLY A 18 2.07 -17.52 8.37
C GLY A 18 1.26 -17.82 7.12
N SER A 19 0.86 -19.08 6.95
CA SER A 19 0.15 -19.55 5.75
C SER A 19 -1.36 -19.34 5.85
N GLY A 20 -2.01 -19.07 4.72
CA GLY A 20 -3.46 -18.90 4.61
C GLY A 20 -3.97 -17.59 5.20
N VAL A 21 -5.28 -17.51 5.39
CA VAL A 21 -6.01 -16.32 5.83
C VAL A 21 -5.70 -15.91 7.27
N SER A 22 -5.66 -14.59 7.53
CA SER A 22 -5.58 -14.02 8.87
C SER A 22 -6.75 -13.07 9.10
N LEU A 23 -7.94 -13.59 9.39
CA LEU A 23 -9.12 -12.75 9.57
C LEU A 23 -9.24 -12.19 11.00
N THR A 24 -8.85 -12.94 12.02
CA THR A 24 -9.11 -12.61 13.44
C THR A 24 -7.88 -12.10 14.20
N ASP A 25 -6.69 -12.15 13.59
CA ASP A 25 -5.43 -11.71 14.19
C ASP A 25 -5.05 -10.35 13.62
N SER A 26 -5.46 -9.29 14.31
CA SER A 26 -5.32 -7.91 13.84
C SER A 26 -3.87 -7.50 13.58
N ASP A 27 -2.93 -7.98 14.40
CA ASP A 27 -1.52 -7.60 14.29
C ASP A 27 -0.91 -8.24 13.04
N LYS A 28 -1.25 -9.50 12.77
CA LYS A 28 -0.85 -10.20 11.54
C LYS A 28 -1.51 -9.58 10.31
N SER A 29 -2.82 -9.31 10.33
CA SER A 29 -3.52 -8.68 9.19
C SER A 29 -2.97 -7.30 8.88
N TRP A 30 -2.62 -6.52 9.92
CA TRP A 30 -1.99 -5.22 9.76
C TRP A 30 -0.57 -5.34 9.20
N SER A 31 0.22 -6.31 9.67
CA SER A 31 1.56 -6.60 9.15
C SER A 31 1.53 -6.95 7.65
N ARG A 32 0.54 -7.75 7.21
CA ARG A 32 0.30 -8.07 5.79
C ARG A 32 -0.03 -6.82 4.99
N ALA A 33 -0.90 -5.97 5.53
CA ALA A 33 -1.18 -4.65 4.96
C ALA A 33 0.09 -3.81 4.79
N GLU A 34 0.95 -3.80 5.81
CA GLU A 34 2.19 -3.05 5.76
C GLU A 34 3.17 -3.61 4.72
N ASN A 35 3.24 -4.93 4.57
CA ASN A 35 4.05 -5.56 3.54
C ASN A 35 3.58 -5.14 2.13
N HIS A 36 2.28 -5.18 1.83
CA HIS A 36 1.73 -4.67 0.56
C HIS A 36 2.10 -3.21 0.31
N GLY A 37 1.91 -2.34 1.31
CA GLY A 37 2.21 -0.91 1.17
C GLY A 37 3.69 -0.65 0.94
N HIS A 38 4.55 -1.37 1.65
CA HIS A 38 5.99 -1.31 1.49
C HIS A 38 6.43 -1.77 0.10
N ASP A 39 5.93 -2.94 -0.33
CA ASP A 39 6.26 -3.55 -1.62
C ASP A 39 5.88 -2.64 -2.79
N ILE A 40 4.64 -2.13 -2.79
CA ILE A 40 4.16 -1.17 -3.79
C ILE A 40 5.07 0.08 -3.85
N ILE A 41 5.40 0.69 -2.70
CA ILE A 41 6.24 1.90 -2.66
C ILE A 41 7.65 1.62 -3.19
N GLU A 42 8.26 0.52 -2.78
CA GLU A 42 9.61 0.18 -3.20
C GLU A 42 9.65 -0.18 -4.69
N ASP A 43 8.68 -0.93 -5.21
CA ASP A 43 8.54 -1.22 -6.63
C ASP A 43 8.44 0.06 -7.47
N ILE A 44 7.53 0.95 -7.10
CA ILE A 44 7.37 2.27 -7.75
C ILE A 44 8.68 3.07 -7.72
N ASN A 45 9.37 3.05 -6.58
CA ASN A 45 10.64 3.75 -6.43
C ASN A 45 11.78 3.11 -7.25
N ASN A 46 11.61 1.86 -7.68
CA ASN A 46 12.54 1.10 -8.53
C ASN A 46 11.99 0.88 -9.96
N TYR A 47 11.24 1.86 -10.49
CA TYR A 47 10.83 1.94 -11.90
C TYR A 47 9.79 0.90 -12.36
N VAL A 48 9.05 0.31 -11.42
CA VAL A 48 7.84 -0.46 -11.72
C VAL A 48 6.69 0.51 -12.04
N ALA A 49 5.97 0.24 -13.13
CA ALA A 49 4.92 1.10 -13.68
C ALA A 49 3.50 0.71 -13.21
N GLY A 50 3.36 -0.42 -12.53
CA GLY A 50 2.10 -0.92 -12.00
C GLY A 50 2.32 -2.16 -11.13
N TRP A 51 1.34 -2.46 -10.28
CA TRP A 51 1.39 -3.52 -9.30
C TRP A 51 0.02 -4.22 -9.25
N THR A 52 0.02 -5.55 -9.24
CA THR A 52 -1.20 -6.36 -9.37
C THR A 52 -1.24 -7.39 -8.25
N ASP A 53 -2.29 -7.33 -7.41
CA ASP A 53 -2.56 -8.34 -6.41
C ASP A 53 -3.02 -9.65 -7.05
N TRP A 54 -2.94 -10.76 -6.32
CA TRP A 54 -3.23 -12.08 -6.87
C TRP A 54 -4.73 -12.40 -6.98
N ASN A 55 -5.37 -12.78 -5.87
CA ASN A 55 -6.79 -13.12 -5.84
C ASN A 55 -7.62 -11.91 -5.36
N LEU A 56 -8.54 -11.43 -6.20
CA LEU A 56 -9.43 -10.33 -5.83
C LEU A 56 -10.26 -10.63 -4.58
N ALA A 57 -10.68 -11.89 -4.42
CA ALA A 57 -11.35 -12.41 -3.23
C ALA A 57 -11.08 -13.91 -3.07
N LEU A 58 -11.10 -14.39 -1.83
CA LEU A 58 -11.06 -15.81 -1.46
C LEU A 58 -12.13 -16.09 -0.40
N ASP A 59 -12.40 -17.37 -0.12
CA ASP A 59 -13.19 -17.73 1.07
C ASP A 59 -12.40 -17.48 2.37
N THR A 60 -13.07 -17.62 3.53
CA THR A 60 -12.44 -17.43 4.85
C THR A 60 -11.35 -18.45 5.20
N THR A 61 -11.09 -19.43 4.32
CA THR A 61 -10.00 -20.41 4.44
C THR A 61 -8.86 -20.17 3.46
N GLY A 62 -8.99 -19.20 2.55
CA GLY A 62 -7.96 -18.87 1.54
C GLY A 62 -8.09 -19.66 0.25
N GLY A 63 -9.27 -20.26 0.00
CA GLY A 63 -9.58 -21.05 -1.18
C GLY A 63 -10.76 -20.51 -2.00
N PRO A 64 -11.35 -21.36 -2.87
CA PRO A 64 -10.98 -22.75 -3.12
C PRO A 64 -9.67 -22.89 -3.90
N ASN A 65 -8.84 -23.88 -3.55
CA ASN A 65 -7.63 -24.23 -4.29
C ASN A 65 -7.45 -25.76 -4.31
N TRP A 66 -7.45 -26.38 -5.49
CA TRP A 66 -7.38 -27.83 -5.64
C TRP A 66 -6.08 -28.45 -5.16
N ALA A 67 -4.98 -27.68 -5.17
CA ALA A 67 -3.66 -28.11 -4.72
C ALA A 67 -3.40 -27.74 -3.25
N GLU A 68 -4.43 -27.26 -2.53
CA GLU A 68 -4.36 -26.86 -1.12
C GLU A 68 -3.32 -25.75 -0.83
N ASN A 69 -2.96 -24.98 -1.86
CA ASN A 69 -2.05 -23.84 -1.74
C ASN A 69 -2.83 -22.57 -1.34
N TYR A 70 -3.27 -22.54 -0.08
CA TYR A 70 -4.08 -21.45 0.45
C TYR A 70 -3.23 -20.22 0.80
N VAL A 71 -3.73 -19.06 0.41
CA VAL A 71 -3.11 -17.74 0.65
C VAL A 71 -4.16 -16.79 1.20
N ASP A 72 -3.74 -15.57 1.53
CA ASP A 72 -4.66 -14.52 1.93
C ASP A 72 -5.13 -13.68 0.73
N ALA A 73 -6.22 -12.93 0.91
CA ALA A 73 -6.73 -12.00 -0.11
C ALA A 73 -7.26 -10.70 0.52
N PRO A 74 -7.22 -9.56 -0.18
CA PRO A 74 -7.76 -8.29 0.32
C PRO A 74 -9.25 -8.33 0.67
N ILE A 75 -10.02 -9.23 0.06
CA ILE A 75 -11.43 -9.48 0.34
C ILE A 75 -11.62 -10.95 0.66
N LEU A 76 -12.31 -11.23 1.77
CA LEU A 76 -12.70 -12.59 2.16
C LEU A 76 -14.21 -12.72 2.16
N VAL A 77 -14.74 -13.76 1.52
CA VAL A 77 -16.18 -14.00 1.41
C VAL A 77 -16.57 -15.09 2.42
N ASP A 78 -17.53 -14.78 3.28
CA ASP A 78 -18.14 -15.74 4.19
C ASP A 78 -19.53 -16.13 3.69
N GLU A 79 -19.57 -17.16 2.87
CA GLU A 79 -20.82 -17.75 2.38
C GLU A 79 -21.57 -18.57 3.44
N LYS A 80 -20.90 -18.95 4.54
CA LYS A 80 -21.44 -19.92 5.52
C LYS A 80 -22.11 -19.25 6.72
N ASN A 81 -21.52 -18.19 7.26
CA ASN A 81 -21.95 -17.60 8.53
C ASN A 81 -22.76 -16.31 8.39
N GLY A 82 -22.95 -15.79 7.18
CA GLY A 82 -23.68 -14.53 7.00
C GLY A 82 -23.95 -14.07 5.57
N ALA A 83 -23.38 -14.73 4.56
CA ALA A 83 -23.38 -14.26 3.18
C ALA A 83 -22.85 -12.81 3.08
N GLU A 84 -21.72 -12.56 3.74
CA GLU A 84 -21.05 -11.26 3.80
C GLU A 84 -19.61 -11.34 3.28
N PHE A 85 -18.95 -10.19 3.19
CA PHE A 85 -17.52 -10.13 2.85
C PHE A 85 -16.77 -9.17 3.77
N TYR A 86 -15.54 -9.54 4.09
CA TYR A 86 -14.63 -8.78 4.93
C TYR A 86 -13.58 -8.10 4.05
N LYS A 87 -13.48 -6.78 4.17
CA LYS A 87 -12.40 -6.02 3.55
C LYS A 87 -11.24 -5.94 4.52
N GLN A 88 -10.13 -6.59 4.18
CA GLN A 88 -8.95 -6.64 5.01
C GLN A 88 -8.16 -5.34 4.99
N PRO A 89 -7.26 -5.09 5.96
CA PRO A 89 -6.32 -3.97 5.93
C PRO A 89 -5.59 -3.81 4.58
N MET A 90 -5.20 -4.92 3.93
CA MET A 90 -4.59 -4.92 2.59
C MET A 90 -5.45 -4.19 1.55
N PHE A 91 -6.78 -4.36 1.57
CA PHE A 91 -7.69 -3.64 0.67
C PHE A 91 -7.55 -2.13 0.81
N TYR A 92 -7.49 -1.64 2.05
CA TYR A 92 -7.39 -0.21 2.32
C TYR A 92 -6.01 0.33 1.94
N ILE A 93 -4.94 -0.42 2.24
CA ILE A 93 -3.58 -0.07 1.83
C ILE A 93 -3.49 0.07 0.31
N MET A 94 -3.96 -0.92 -0.46
CA MET A 94 -3.99 -0.81 -1.92
C MET A 94 -4.82 0.41 -2.37
N GLY A 95 -5.91 0.71 -1.67
CA GLY A 95 -6.73 1.90 -1.90
C GLY A 95 -5.97 3.23 -1.77
N HIS A 96 -4.95 3.34 -0.92
CA HIS A 96 -4.10 4.54 -0.82
C HIS A 96 -3.31 4.83 -2.11
N PHE A 97 -3.18 3.85 -3.00
CA PHE A 97 -2.56 3.96 -4.31
C PHE A 97 -3.60 3.98 -5.42
N SER A 98 -4.38 2.90 -5.56
CA SER A 98 -5.27 2.67 -6.71
C SER A 98 -6.37 3.73 -6.86
N LYS A 99 -6.85 4.29 -5.75
CA LYS A 99 -7.88 5.34 -5.76
C LYS A 99 -7.32 6.71 -6.16
N PHE A 100 -6.04 6.97 -5.88
CA PHE A 100 -5.47 8.33 -5.92
C PHE A 100 -4.42 8.52 -7.01
N ILE A 101 -3.89 7.44 -7.58
CA ILE A 101 -2.90 7.46 -8.66
C ILE A 101 -3.56 6.89 -9.94
N PRO A 102 -4.30 7.70 -10.72
CA PRO A 102 -4.90 7.23 -11.96
C PRO A 102 -3.84 6.88 -13.01
N ALA A 103 -4.23 6.06 -13.99
CA ALA A 103 -3.39 5.73 -15.14
C ALA A 103 -2.86 7.00 -15.83
N GLY A 104 -1.59 6.97 -16.22
CA GLY A 104 -0.88 8.13 -16.81
C GLY A 104 -0.23 9.06 -15.78
N SER A 105 -0.40 8.82 -14.48
CA SER A 105 0.39 9.51 -13.44
C SER A 105 1.88 9.24 -13.62
N LYS A 106 2.72 10.25 -13.40
CA LYS A 106 4.18 10.13 -13.46
C LYS A 106 4.77 10.24 -12.07
N ARG A 107 5.59 9.26 -11.67
CA ARG A 107 6.36 9.33 -10.42
C ARG A 107 7.32 10.52 -10.50
N ILE A 108 7.39 11.30 -9.43
CA ILE A 108 8.40 12.35 -9.28
C ILE A 108 9.45 11.92 -8.26
N GLU A 109 10.65 12.49 -8.36
CA GLU A 109 11.70 12.17 -7.42
C GLU A 109 11.36 12.64 -6.01
N PHE A 110 11.38 11.70 -5.08
CA PHE A 110 11.29 11.95 -3.65
C PHE A 110 12.49 11.28 -2.98
N PRO A 111 13.57 12.02 -2.66
CA PRO A 111 14.79 11.45 -2.11
C PRO A 111 14.49 10.65 -0.85
N LYS A 112 15.11 9.49 -0.65
CA LYS A 112 15.00 8.68 0.59
C LYS A 112 15.66 9.40 1.77
N THR A 113 15.19 9.11 2.99
CA THR A 113 15.80 9.60 4.24
C THR A 113 16.78 8.54 4.70
N THR A 114 18.04 8.90 4.89
CA THR A 114 19.08 7.97 5.35
C THR A 114 18.92 7.53 6.80
N THR A 115 18.02 8.17 7.56
CA THR A 115 17.88 7.99 9.01
C THR A 115 16.62 7.24 9.45
N LEU A 116 15.68 6.95 8.54
CA LEU A 116 14.39 6.33 8.87
C LEU A 116 14.15 5.09 7.99
N SER A 117 14.61 3.93 8.45
CA SER A 117 14.55 2.67 7.69
C SER A 117 13.13 2.13 7.51
N ASN A 118 12.23 2.38 8.47
CA ASN A 118 10.83 1.92 8.46
C ASN A 118 9.84 3.00 8.00
N PHE A 119 10.33 4.03 7.32
CA PHE A 119 9.52 5.12 6.79
C PHE A 119 9.65 5.19 5.28
N HIS A 120 8.58 4.85 4.58
CA HIS A 120 8.53 4.73 3.13
C HIS A 120 7.67 5.82 2.53
N ARG A 121 8.01 6.23 1.30
CA ARG A 121 7.30 7.28 0.58
C ARG A 121 7.48 7.19 -0.91
N CYS A 122 6.49 7.69 -1.63
CA CYS A 122 6.57 7.99 -3.05
C CYS A 122 5.68 9.19 -3.35
N ALA A 123 5.89 9.81 -4.51
CA ALA A 123 5.08 10.94 -4.94
C ALA A 123 4.87 10.89 -6.46
N PHE A 124 3.74 11.43 -6.88
CA PHE A 124 3.29 11.41 -8.26
C PHE A 124 2.74 12.77 -8.65
N VAL A 125 2.93 13.13 -9.92
CA VAL A 125 2.06 14.09 -10.59
C VAL A 125 1.00 13.29 -11.35
N THR A 126 -0.25 13.67 -11.22
CA THR A 126 -1.39 13.03 -11.90
C THR A 126 -1.71 13.73 -13.23
N PRO A 127 -2.48 13.11 -14.14
CA PRO A 127 -2.90 13.75 -15.40
C PRO A 127 -3.71 15.05 -15.22
N ASP A 128 -4.36 15.22 -14.07
CA ASP A 128 -5.05 16.46 -13.69
C ASP A 128 -4.15 17.46 -12.94
N ASN A 129 -2.83 17.30 -13.04
CA ASN A 129 -1.79 18.18 -12.50
C ASN A 129 -1.76 18.31 -10.97
N ARG A 130 -2.38 17.39 -10.23
CA ARG A 130 -2.25 17.31 -8.76
C ARG A 130 -0.95 16.62 -8.40
N VAL A 131 -0.46 16.87 -7.18
CA VAL A 131 0.62 16.08 -6.59
C VAL A 131 0.02 15.17 -5.53
N VAL A 132 0.24 13.86 -5.67
CA VAL A 132 -0.22 12.85 -4.72
C VAL A 132 1.00 12.25 -4.05
N ILE A 133 1.01 12.22 -2.73
CA ILE A 133 2.14 11.77 -1.92
C ILE A 133 1.66 10.69 -0.97
N GLN A 134 2.33 9.55 -0.98
CA GLN A 134 2.11 8.49 -0.01
C GLN A 134 3.21 8.53 1.05
N PHE A 135 2.82 8.58 2.32
CA PHE A 135 3.70 8.39 3.45
C PHE A 135 3.27 7.15 4.21
N MET A 136 4.23 6.26 4.47
CA MET A 136 4.00 5.03 5.19
C MET A 136 4.99 4.91 6.33
N ASN A 137 4.47 4.76 7.55
CA ASN A 137 5.26 4.57 8.75
C ASN A 137 4.99 3.19 9.35
N ARG A 138 5.99 2.31 9.25
CA ARG A 138 5.97 0.96 9.84
C ARG A 138 6.69 0.91 11.18
N ALA A 139 7.16 2.05 11.69
CA ALA A 139 7.76 2.14 13.00
C ALA A 139 6.70 2.16 14.11
N SER A 140 7.11 1.79 15.32
CA SER A 140 6.29 1.84 16.53
C SER A 140 6.16 3.24 17.14
N SER A 141 6.75 4.26 16.52
CA SER A 141 6.66 5.66 16.92
C SER A 141 6.23 6.55 15.76
N ALA A 142 5.58 7.67 16.07
CA ALA A 142 5.17 8.63 15.07
C ALA A 142 6.37 9.36 14.44
N VAL A 143 6.27 9.68 13.15
CA VAL A 143 7.29 10.42 12.39
C VAL A 143 6.70 11.76 11.95
N THR A 144 7.35 12.86 12.32
CA THR A 144 6.99 14.19 11.81
C THR A 144 7.78 14.47 10.54
N VAL A 145 7.08 14.80 9.45
CA VAL A 145 7.70 15.17 8.17
C VAL A 145 7.34 16.60 7.78
N SER A 146 8.32 17.31 7.23
CA SER A 146 8.14 18.63 6.64
C SER A 146 8.43 18.55 5.14
N VAL A 147 7.44 18.91 4.33
CA VAL A 147 7.50 18.78 2.87
C VAL A 147 7.57 20.17 2.27
N LYS A 148 8.69 20.48 1.62
CA LYS A 148 8.88 21.72 0.87
C LYS A 148 8.35 21.57 -0.55
N GLN A 149 7.45 22.46 -0.94
CA GLN A 149 6.85 22.53 -2.26
C GLN A 149 7.70 23.41 -3.21
N THR A 150 7.43 23.33 -4.51
CA THR A 150 8.14 24.10 -5.56
C THR A 150 7.96 25.61 -5.41
N ASP A 151 6.85 26.07 -4.83
CA ASP A 151 6.59 27.49 -4.51
C ASP A 151 7.22 27.93 -3.18
N SER A 152 8.12 27.12 -2.63
CA SER A 152 8.80 27.31 -1.33
C SER A 152 7.89 27.27 -0.10
N LYS A 153 6.59 27.03 -0.24
CA LYS A 153 5.74 26.72 0.92
C LYS A 153 6.12 25.38 1.51
N THR A 154 5.92 25.25 2.81
CA THR A 154 6.15 24.01 3.53
C THR A 154 4.91 23.69 4.32
N PHE A 155 4.55 22.40 4.34
CA PHE A 155 3.58 21.87 5.29
C PHE A 155 4.24 20.78 6.11
N THR A 156 3.78 20.63 7.35
CA THR A 156 4.26 19.63 8.28
C THR A 156 3.09 18.74 8.68
N LEU A 157 3.36 17.44 8.78
CA LEU A 157 2.41 16.45 9.23
C LEU A 157 3.09 15.44 10.14
N SER A 158 2.33 14.93 11.11
CA SER A 158 2.72 13.79 11.93
C SER A 158 2.08 12.54 11.33
N ILE A 159 2.92 11.57 10.98
CA ILE A 159 2.52 10.24 10.51
C ILE A 159 2.56 9.30 11.72
N PRO A 160 1.41 8.86 12.25
CA PRO A 160 1.37 7.95 13.40
C PRO A 160 2.16 6.67 13.18
N ALA A 161 2.50 5.98 14.26
CA ALA A 161 3.04 4.62 14.20
C ALA A 161 2.07 3.71 13.43
N HIS A 162 2.61 2.74 12.70
CA HIS A 162 1.83 1.74 11.96
C HIS A 162 0.70 2.34 11.12
N SER A 163 1.04 3.27 10.21
CA SER A 163 0.04 4.00 9.43
C SER A 163 0.50 4.33 8.01
N ILE A 164 -0.48 4.58 7.15
CA ILE A 164 -0.29 5.15 5.81
C ILE A 164 -1.16 6.40 5.67
N GLN A 165 -0.64 7.43 5.00
CA GLN A 165 -1.38 8.64 4.67
C GLN A 165 -1.17 9.00 3.20
N THR A 166 -2.26 9.33 2.51
CA THR A 166 -2.23 9.91 1.17
C THR A 166 -2.52 11.39 1.25
N VAL A 167 -1.53 12.21 0.90
CA VAL A 167 -1.64 13.67 0.85
C VAL A 167 -1.86 14.09 -0.60
N ILE A 168 -2.88 14.93 -0.83
CA ILE A 168 -3.20 15.46 -2.16
C ILE A 168 -2.98 16.96 -2.13
N LEU A 169 -2.04 17.43 -2.94
CA LEU A 169 -1.85 18.84 -3.20
C LEU A 169 -2.68 19.22 -4.44
N PRO A 170 -3.39 20.37 -4.40
CA PRO A 170 -4.24 20.80 -5.50
C PRO A 170 -3.42 21.02 -6.79
N ALA A 171 -4.13 21.03 -7.91
CA ALA A 171 -3.50 21.21 -9.21
C ALA A 171 -2.73 22.54 -9.29
N SER A 172 -1.54 22.50 -9.90
CA SER A 172 -0.70 23.68 -10.12
C SER A 172 -0.12 23.69 -11.54
N THR A 173 0.10 24.90 -12.08
CA THR A 173 0.80 25.06 -13.37
C THR A 173 2.26 24.64 -13.29
N ALA A 174 2.84 24.59 -12.10
CA ALA A 174 4.21 24.14 -11.85
C ALA A 174 4.35 22.60 -11.85
N THR A 175 3.24 21.87 -11.79
CA THR A 175 3.20 20.41 -11.64
C THR A 175 2.54 19.77 -12.86
N LYS A 176 3.00 20.17 -14.06
CA LYS A 176 2.53 19.61 -15.33
C LYS A 176 3.37 18.40 -15.73
N ILE A 177 2.69 17.34 -16.13
CA ILE A 177 3.31 16.27 -16.90
C ILE A 177 3.59 16.84 -18.30
N LEU A 178 4.88 16.92 -18.66
CA LEU A 178 5.32 17.17 -20.03
C LEU A 178 5.07 15.95 -20.92
#